data_AF-A4SRW3-F1
#
_entry.id   AF-A4SRW3-F1
#
_cell.length_a   1.000
_cell.length_b   1.000
_cell.length_c   1.000
_cell.angle_alpha   90.00
_cell.angle_beta   90.00
_cell.angle_gamma   90.00
#
_symmetry.space_group_name_H-M   'P 1'
#
loop_
_entity.id
_entity.type
_entity.pdbx_description
1 polymer ?
#
loop_
_entity_poly.entity_id
_entity_poly.type
_entity_poly.pdbx_seq_one_letter_code
_entity_poly.pdbx_strand_id
1 'polypeptide(L)'
;MAELLPLHENMVGSERVQTINARELHAFLKSGQEYSNWMKARIAEYDFIEGADFARFDEVILSAINLSDTNEARLYQRNSAKARDRRVKGYALTLDMAKELAMLERNTEGRRARRYFIDCERRLAEVAPQQQVSAQAHWQAEREASKDYHGLMCRALLQHRTRLGKETAGHHYSNELGMINRLVLGMDGKAWLAQHGLKGEVRKHLSAYQLALVAFLERSNATFLDADMPFAERKMRLTAMLATRIEREGGENDIA
;
A
#
# COMPACT_ATOMS: atom_id res chain seq x y z
N MET A 1 -13.32 9.67 -27.98
CA MET A 1 -13.26 8.56 -27.00
C MET A 1 -11.79 8.23 -26.81
N ALA A 2 -11.29 8.19 -25.58
CA ALA A 2 -9.89 7.80 -25.36
C ALA A 2 -9.74 6.34 -25.77
N GLU A 3 -8.81 6.04 -26.68
CA GLU A 3 -8.42 4.66 -26.97
C GLU A 3 -7.96 4.01 -25.66
N LEU A 4 -8.72 3.00 -25.22
CA LEU A 4 -8.41 2.23 -24.03
C LEU A 4 -7.19 1.35 -24.34
N LEU A 5 -6.24 1.28 -23.40
CA LEU A 5 -5.14 0.33 -23.48
C LEU A 5 -5.71 -1.10 -23.53
N PRO A 6 -5.26 -1.95 -24.48
CA PRO A 6 -5.68 -3.34 -24.54
C PRO A 6 -5.38 -4.07 -23.24
N LEU A 7 -6.36 -4.86 -22.78
CA LEU A 7 -6.18 -5.76 -21.65
C LEU A 7 -5.88 -7.16 -22.16
N HIS A 8 -4.89 -7.79 -21.54
CA HIS A 8 -4.48 -9.16 -21.84
C HIS A 8 -4.53 -10.00 -20.57
N GLU A 9 -4.78 -11.29 -20.71
CA GLU A 9 -4.61 -12.23 -19.61
C GLU A 9 -3.24 -12.90 -19.71
N ASN A 10 -2.44 -12.77 -18.65
CA ASN A 10 -1.14 -13.42 -18.56
C ASN A 10 -0.96 -14.06 -17.18
N MET A 11 -0.03 -15.01 -17.09
CA MET A 11 0.41 -15.57 -15.82
C MET A 11 1.42 -14.61 -15.18
N VAL A 12 1.11 -14.10 -13.99
CA VAL A 12 2.04 -13.34 -13.16
C VAL A 12 2.27 -14.18 -11.90
N GLY A 13 3.48 -14.74 -11.79
CA GLY A 13 3.77 -15.76 -10.77
C GLY A 13 2.93 -17.02 -10.99
N SER A 14 2.10 -17.38 -10.00
CA SER A 14 1.17 -18.52 -10.06
C SER A 14 -0.26 -18.14 -10.43
N GLU A 15 -0.56 -16.85 -10.57
CA GLU A 15 -1.94 -16.37 -10.78
C GLU A 15 -2.15 -15.88 -12.21
N ARG A 16 -3.36 -16.08 -12.72
CA ARG A 16 -3.80 -15.58 -14.01
C ARG A 16 -4.53 -14.26 -13.79
N VAL A 17 -3.93 -13.17 -14.25
CA VAL A 17 -4.42 -11.80 -13.96
C VAL A 17 -4.54 -10.99 -15.24
N GLN A 18 -5.35 -9.92 -15.18
CA GLN A 18 -5.40 -8.93 -16.23
C GLN A 18 -4.12 -8.09 -16.20
N THR A 19 -3.56 -7.89 -17.39
CA THR A 19 -2.27 -7.23 -17.60
C THR A 19 -2.32 -6.30 -18.79
N ILE A 20 -1.37 -5.37 -18.83
CA ILE A 20 -1.14 -4.44 -19.94
C ILE A 20 0.28 -4.66 -20.47
N ASN A 21 0.47 -4.56 -21.78
CA ASN A 21 1.80 -4.60 -22.37
C ASN A 21 2.57 -3.31 -22.01
N ALA A 22 3.77 -3.47 -21.43
CA ALA A 22 4.57 -2.33 -20.99
C ALA A 22 4.97 -1.38 -22.12
N ARG A 23 5.15 -1.86 -23.36
CA ARG A 23 5.49 -1.00 -24.52
C ARG A 23 4.31 -0.15 -24.93
N GLU A 24 3.10 -0.71 -24.93
CA GLU A 24 1.87 0.02 -25.20
C GLU A 24 1.65 1.10 -24.15
N LEU A 25 1.87 0.77 -22.87
CA LEU A 25 1.81 1.75 -21.78
C LEU A 25 2.86 2.85 -21.96
N HIS A 26 4.11 2.51 -22.26
CA HIS A 26 5.19 3.48 -22.49
C HIS A 26 4.89 4.43 -23.65
N ALA A 27 4.40 3.89 -24.78
CA ALA A 27 3.98 4.67 -25.95
C ALA A 27 2.79 5.58 -25.62
N PHE A 28 1.79 5.06 -24.91
CA PHE A 28 0.62 5.83 -24.46
C PHE A 28 1.03 6.97 -23.53
N LEU A 29 1.94 6.72 -22.59
CA LEU A 29 2.43 7.72 -21.65
C LEU A 29 3.36 8.74 -22.32
N LYS A 30 3.84 8.51 -23.54
CA LYS A 30 4.77 9.38 -24.28
C LYS A 30 6.00 9.73 -23.45
N SER A 31 6.58 8.73 -22.78
CA SER A 31 7.79 8.93 -22.00
C SER A 31 8.97 9.30 -22.91
N GLY A 32 9.78 10.27 -22.49
CA GLY A 32 10.95 10.72 -23.26
C GLY A 32 12.16 9.78 -23.17
N GLN A 33 12.14 8.80 -22.27
CA GLN A 33 13.20 7.81 -22.12
C GLN A 33 12.99 6.65 -23.10
N GLU A 34 14.08 6.06 -23.62
CA GLU A 34 14.01 4.82 -24.39
C GLU A 34 13.46 3.69 -23.51
N TYR A 35 12.56 2.87 -24.08
CA TYR A 35 11.77 1.88 -23.37
C TYR A 35 12.58 0.96 -22.46
N SER A 36 13.70 0.40 -22.96
CA SER A 36 14.49 -0.57 -22.20
C SER A 36 15.12 0.05 -20.96
N ASN A 37 15.56 1.30 -21.06
CA ASN A 37 16.08 2.07 -19.93
C ASN A 37 14.95 2.51 -19.00
N TRP A 38 13.82 2.97 -19.55
CA TRP A 38 12.65 3.37 -18.78
C TRP A 38 12.15 2.21 -17.90
N MET A 39 11.92 1.03 -18.49
CA MET A 39 11.40 -0.12 -17.76
C MET A 39 12.33 -0.57 -16.62
N LYS A 40 13.64 -0.66 -16.89
CA LYS A 40 14.63 -1.03 -15.87
C LYS A 40 14.72 0.00 -14.75
N ALA A 41 14.71 1.28 -15.09
CA ALA A 41 14.76 2.37 -14.12
C ALA A 41 13.52 2.32 -13.22
N ARG A 42 12.32 2.15 -13.79
CA ARG A 42 11.07 2.09 -13.02
C ARG A 42 10.99 0.87 -12.10
N ILE A 43 11.41 -0.31 -12.57
CA ILE A 43 11.49 -1.50 -11.71
C ILE A 43 12.39 -1.25 -10.50
N ALA A 44 13.57 -0.67 -10.72
CA ALA A 44 14.54 -0.44 -9.66
C ALA A 44 14.19 0.73 -8.74
N GLU A 45 13.57 1.80 -9.25
CA GLU A 45 13.23 3.01 -8.47
C GLU A 45 12.06 2.79 -7.51
N TYR A 46 11.11 1.91 -7.88
CA TYR A 46 9.88 1.65 -7.14
C TYR A 46 9.80 0.21 -6.60
N ASP A 47 10.91 -0.52 -6.62
CA ASP A 47 11.04 -1.86 -6.06
C ASP A 47 10.00 -2.90 -6.57
N PHE A 48 9.59 -2.78 -7.84
CA PHE A 48 8.63 -3.72 -8.44
C PHE A 48 9.20 -5.14 -8.53
N ILE A 49 8.38 -6.14 -8.21
CA ILE A 49 8.76 -7.53 -8.05
C ILE A 49 8.24 -8.38 -9.22
N GLU A 50 9.14 -9.10 -9.89
CA GLU A 50 8.77 -10.07 -10.91
C GLU A 50 7.97 -11.23 -10.29
N GLY A 51 6.83 -11.55 -10.90
CA GLY A 51 5.90 -12.57 -10.40
C GLY A 51 4.85 -12.04 -9.40
N ALA A 52 4.93 -10.76 -9.02
CA ALA A 52 3.88 -10.06 -8.29
C ALA A 52 3.33 -8.88 -9.11
N ASP A 53 4.22 -7.99 -9.56
CA ASP A 53 3.84 -6.76 -10.25
C ASP A 53 3.87 -6.89 -11.78
N PHE A 54 4.74 -7.76 -12.30
CA PHE A 54 4.88 -8.03 -13.72
C PHE A 54 5.43 -9.42 -14.03
N ALA A 55 5.27 -9.86 -15.28
CA ALA A 55 5.93 -11.04 -15.84
C ALA A 55 6.75 -10.67 -17.08
N ARG A 56 7.94 -11.29 -17.24
CA ARG A 56 8.76 -11.15 -18.45
C ARG A 56 8.43 -12.23 -19.47
N PHE A 57 8.48 -11.87 -20.73
CA PHE A 57 8.40 -12.82 -21.84
C PHE A 57 9.36 -12.43 -22.97
N ASP A 58 9.75 -13.43 -23.76
CA ASP A 58 10.47 -13.19 -25.01
C ASP A 58 9.48 -12.68 -26.06
N GLU A 59 9.60 -11.41 -26.43
CA GLU A 59 8.81 -10.81 -27.49
C GLU A 59 9.52 -11.01 -28.84
N VAL A 60 8.81 -11.64 -29.78
CA VAL A 60 9.30 -11.80 -31.15
C VAL A 60 8.87 -10.58 -31.95
N ILE A 61 9.83 -9.72 -32.29
CA ILE A 61 9.57 -8.58 -33.15
C ILE A 61 9.59 -9.06 -34.60
N LEU A 62 8.41 -9.29 -35.17
CA LEU A 62 8.27 -9.43 -36.62
C LEU A 62 8.58 -8.06 -37.24
N SER A 63 9.65 -7.98 -38.05
CA SER A 63 10.29 -6.73 -38.51
C SER A 63 9.47 -5.85 -39.46
N ALA A 64 8.15 -5.98 -39.49
CA ALA A 64 7.27 -5.13 -40.26
C ALA A 64 5.86 -5.37 -39.73
N ILE A 65 5.28 -4.38 -39.07
CA ILE A 65 3.87 -3.96 -39.14
C ILE A 65 3.75 -2.84 -38.09
N ASN A 66 3.82 -1.59 -38.58
CA ASN A 66 3.24 -0.38 -37.96
C ASN A 66 3.86 0.18 -36.66
N LEU A 67 5.16 0.47 -36.65
CA LEU A 67 5.71 1.46 -35.71
C LEU A 67 5.96 2.77 -36.46
N SER A 68 5.12 3.78 -36.21
CA SER A 68 5.25 5.13 -36.72
C SER A 68 6.59 5.76 -36.33
N ASP A 69 7.12 6.64 -37.20
CA ASP A 69 8.40 7.38 -37.15
C ASP A 69 8.86 7.84 -35.76
N THR A 70 9.34 6.90 -34.95
CA THR A 70 9.99 7.13 -33.67
C THR A 70 11.41 6.57 -33.75
N ASN A 71 12.35 7.13 -32.99
CA ASN A 71 13.73 6.65 -32.97
C ASN A 71 13.85 5.16 -32.56
N GLU A 72 12.86 4.59 -31.88
CA GLU A 72 12.78 3.16 -31.60
C GLU A 72 12.49 2.32 -32.85
N ALA A 73 11.68 2.79 -33.81
CA ALA A 73 11.39 2.07 -35.05
C ALA A 73 12.65 1.80 -35.90
N ARG A 74 13.65 2.70 -35.84
CA ARG A 74 14.95 2.52 -36.53
C ARG A 74 15.79 1.39 -35.93
N LEU A 75 15.59 1.04 -34.66
CA LEU A 75 16.29 -0.08 -34.01
C LEU A 75 15.84 -1.45 -34.56
N TYR A 76 14.70 -1.48 -35.26
CA TYR A 76 14.00 -2.69 -35.71
C TYR A 76 13.90 -2.79 -37.25
N GLN A 77 14.49 -1.85 -37.99
CA GLN A 77 14.57 -1.93 -39.45
C GLN A 77 15.57 -3.01 -39.89
N ARG A 78 15.10 -3.95 -40.70
CA ARG A 78 15.89 -5.05 -41.26
C ARG A 78 16.83 -4.50 -42.33
N ASN A 79 18.06 -4.17 -41.94
CA ASN A 79 19.11 -3.77 -42.90
C ASN A 79 19.75 -4.96 -43.64
N SER A 80 19.29 -6.21 -43.41
CA SER A 80 19.85 -7.38 -44.07
C SER A 80 18.88 -8.57 -44.12
N ALA A 81 18.82 -9.24 -45.28
CA ALA A 81 18.09 -10.49 -45.46
C ALA A 81 18.59 -11.63 -44.53
N LYS A 82 19.81 -11.53 -43.97
CA LYS A 82 20.43 -12.49 -43.04
C LYS A 82 20.22 -12.18 -41.55
N ALA A 83 19.44 -11.16 -41.18
CA ALA A 83 19.19 -10.84 -39.78
C ALA A 83 18.39 -11.97 -39.09
N ARG A 84 18.95 -12.58 -38.03
CA ARG A 84 18.26 -13.55 -37.17
C ARG A 84 17.14 -12.86 -36.38
N ASP A 85 16.08 -13.60 -36.05
CA ASP A 85 15.02 -13.13 -35.16
C ASP A 85 15.61 -12.54 -33.88
N ARG A 86 15.44 -11.23 -33.72
CA ARG A 86 15.88 -10.53 -32.52
C ARG A 86 14.78 -10.65 -31.48
N ARG A 87 14.93 -11.62 -30.58
CA ARG A 87 14.10 -11.69 -29.36
C ARG A 87 14.42 -10.49 -28.49
N VAL A 88 13.39 -9.73 -28.12
CA VAL A 88 13.53 -8.60 -27.20
C VAL A 88 12.71 -8.89 -25.97
N LYS A 89 13.11 -8.34 -24.82
CA LYS A 89 12.37 -8.53 -23.57
C LYS A 89 11.08 -7.73 -23.62
N GLY A 90 9.95 -8.43 -23.50
CA GLY A 90 8.63 -7.88 -23.24
C GLY A 90 8.27 -8.03 -21.77
N TYR A 91 7.35 -7.17 -21.31
CA TYR A 91 6.86 -7.16 -19.93
C TYR A 91 5.34 -7.03 -19.94
N ALA A 92 4.67 -7.96 -19.25
CA ALA A 92 3.24 -7.90 -18.96
C ALA A 92 3.08 -7.35 -17.55
N LEU A 93 2.49 -6.16 -17.43
CA LEU A 93 2.33 -5.46 -16.16
C LEU A 93 0.95 -5.72 -15.59
N THR A 94 0.86 -5.96 -14.29
CA THR A 94 -0.44 -5.93 -13.60
C THR A 94 -1.10 -4.57 -13.77
N LEU A 95 -2.43 -4.54 -13.61
CA LEU A 95 -3.17 -3.28 -13.66
C LEU A 95 -2.68 -2.29 -12.61
N ASP A 96 -2.30 -2.75 -11.42
CA ASP A 96 -1.89 -1.86 -10.32
C ASP A 96 -0.52 -1.25 -10.60
N MET A 97 0.47 -2.05 -11.00
CA MET A 97 1.75 -1.54 -11.48
C MET A 97 1.58 -0.55 -12.65
N ALA A 98 0.72 -0.86 -13.62
CA ALA A 98 0.46 0.03 -14.75
C ALA A 98 -0.16 1.38 -14.32
N LYS A 99 -1.11 1.36 -13.38
CA LYS A 99 -1.70 2.58 -12.80
C LYS A 99 -0.64 3.40 -12.07
N GLU A 100 0.20 2.77 -11.25
CA GLU A 100 1.27 3.45 -10.52
C GLU A 100 2.23 4.16 -11.47
N LEU A 101 2.72 3.46 -12.50
CA LEU A 101 3.58 4.05 -13.52
C LEU A 101 2.92 5.24 -14.23
N ALA A 102 1.63 5.13 -14.56
CA ALA A 102 0.89 6.23 -15.18
C ALA A 102 0.74 7.44 -14.23
N MET A 103 0.62 7.23 -12.92
CA MET A 103 0.54 8.30 -11.93
C MET A 103 1.88 9.02 -11.71
N LEU A 104 2.99 8.33 -11.91
CA LEU A 104 4.35 8.84 -11.74
C LEU A 104 4.82 9.70 -12.92
N GLU A 105 4.23 9.53 -14.10
CA GLU A 105 4.61 10.30 -15.29
C GLU A 105 4.22 11.79 -15.18
N ARG A 106 5.24 12.65 -15.23
CA ARG A 106 5.12 14.11 -15.10
C ARG A 106 4.80 14.80 -16.43
N ASN A 107 3.84 14.28 -17.16
CA ASN A 107 3.45 14.81 -18.48
C ASN A 107 1.92 14.94 -18.65
N THR A 108 1.46 15.31 -19.85
CA THR A 108 0.03 15.50 -20.14
C THR A 108 -0.76 14.20 -20.04
N GLU A 109 -0.17 13.06 -20.45
CA GLU A 109 -0.83 11.75 -20.40
C GLU A 109 -0.92 11.24 -18.97
N GLY A 110 0.15 11.37 -18.16
CA GLY A 110 0.10 11.10 -16.73
C GLY A 110 -0.87 12.03 -15.98
N ARG A 111 -1.06 13.28 -16.42
CA ARG A 111 -2.13 14.15 -15.89
C ARG A 111 -3.52 13.64 -16.27
N ARG A 112 -3.72 13.16 -17.51
CA ARG A 112 -4.98 12.57 -17.96
C ARG A 112 -5.30 11.30 -17.18
N ALA A 113 -4.33 10.40 -16.98
CA ALA A 113 -4.48 9.20 -16.18
C ALA A 113 -4.90 9.51 -14.74
N ARG A 114 -4.21 10.44 -14.07
CA ARG A 114 -4.59 10.89 -12.71
C ARG A 114 -6.02 11.43 -12.64
N ARG A 115 -6.42 12.27 -13.60
CA ARG A 115 -7.80 12.79 -13.67
C ARG A 115 -8.82 11.68 -13.87
N TYR A 116 -8.54 10.75 -14.77
CA TYR A 116 -9.40 9.58 -15.00
C TYR A 116 -9.59 8.76 -13.72
N PHE A 117 -8.52 8.45 -12.98
CA PHE A 117 -8.64 7.68 -11.74
C PHE A 117 -9.39 8.44 -10.64
N ILE A 118 -9.18 9.75 -10.52
CA ILE A 118 -9.97 10.59 -9.61
C ILE A 118 -11.46 10.55 -10.00
N ASP A 119 -11.78 10.63 -11.29
CA ASP A 119 -13.16 10.54 -11.77
C ASP A 119 -13.77 9.16 -11.52
N CYS A 120 -12.99 8.07 -11.66
CA CYS A 120 -13.41 6.73 -11.27
C CYS A 120 -13.72 6.64 -9.77
N GLU A 121 -12.87 7.20 -8.90
CA GLU A 121 -13.12 7.24 -7.45
C GLU A 121 -14.41 8.00 -7.12
N ARG A 122 -14.64 9.16 -7.77
CA ARG A 122 -15.89 9.91 -7.61
C ARG A 122 -17.12 9.13 -8.06
N ARG A 123 -17.04 8.38 -9.17
CA ARG A 123 -18.16 7.53 -9.61
C ARG A 123 -18.39 6.35 -8.68
N LEU A 124 -17.32 5.76 -8.14
CA LEU A 124 -17.42 4.71 -7.14
C LEU A 124 -18.11 5.22 -5.87
N ALA A 125 -17.85 6.48 -5.48
CA ALA A 125 -18.54 7.16 -4.38
C ALA A 125 -20.06 7.18 -4.55
N GLU A 126 -20.52 7.50 -5.75
CA GLU A 126 -21.94 7.62 -6.08
C GLU A 126 -22.63 6.25 -6.09
N VAL A 127 -21.96 5.22 -6.62
CA VAL A 127 -22.52 3.87 -6.77
C VAL A 127 -22.45 3.06 -5.48
N ALA A 128 -21.36 3.18 -4.72
CA ALA A 128 -21.07 2.37 -3.54
C ALA A 128 -20.51 3.23 -2.39
N PRO A 129 -21.31 4.16 -1.83
CA PRO A 129 -20.86 5.10 -0.81
C PRO A 129 -20.34 4.41 0.45
N GLN A 130 -20.96 3.29 0.86
CA GLN A 130 -20.50 2.52 2.03
C GLN A 130 -19.09 1.95 1.82
N GLN A 131 -18.82 1.34 0.67
CA GLN A 131 -17.49 0.78 0.36
C GLN A 131 -16.42 1.87 0.29
N GLN A 132 -16.76 3.03 -0.28
CA GLN A 132 -15.83 4.15 -0.35
C GLN A 132 -15.50 4.70 1.05
N VAL A 133 -16.51 4.89 1.91
CA VAL A 133 -16.29 5.36 3.29
C VAL A 133 -15.41 4.38 4.06
N SER A 134 -15.64 3.07 3.93
CA SER A 134 -14.78 2.05 4.55
C SER A 134 -13.34 2.10 4.03
N ALA A 135 -13.14 2.22 2.71
CA ALA A 135 -11.82 2.32 2.11
C ALA A 135 -11.07 3.60 2.53
N GLN A 136 -11.78 4.74 2.61
CA GLN A 136 -11.21 6.00 3.10
C GLN A 136 -10.88 5.93 4.59
N ALA A 137 -11.76 5.34 5.40
CA ALA A 137 -11.50 5.12 6.83
C ALA A 137 -10.27 4.23 7.04
N HIS A 138 -10.10 3.20 6.20
CA HIS A 138 -8.91 2.36 6.21
C HIS A 138 -7.64 3.14 5.93
N TRP A 139 -7.60 3.86 4.82
CA TRP A 139 -6.45 4.66 4.46
C TRP A 139 -6.13 5.73 5.52
N GLN A 140 -7.15 6.41 6.06
CA GLN A 140 -6.98 7.39 7.12
C GLN A 140 -6.42 6.75 8.39
N ALA A 141 -6.93 5.59 8.79
CA ALA A 141 -6.46 4.88 9.96
C ALA A 141 -5.03 4.34 9.77
N GLU A 142 -4.68 3.85 8.58
CA GLU A 142 -3.29 3.50 8.26
C GLU A 142 -2.38 4.70 8.36
N ARG A 143 -2.81 5.87 7.88
CA ARG A 143 -2.02 7.12 8.00
C ARG A 143 -1.91 7.62 9.44
N GLU A 144 -2.98 7.56 10.23
CA GLU A 144 -2.94 7.89 11.66
C GLU A 144 -2.10 6.89 12.46
N ALA A 145 -2.17 5.61 12.12
CA ALA A 145 -1.29 4.58 12.65
C ALA A 145 0.15 4.74 12.16
N SER A 146 0.37 5.37 10.99
CA SER A 146 1.70 5.74 10.50
C SER A 146 2.22 7.02 11.14
N LYS A 147 1.36 7.84 11.78
CA LYS A 147 1.86 8.85 12.71
C LYS A 147 2.51 8.12 13.87
N ASP A 148 3.66 8.63 14.30
CA ASP A 148 4.50 8.02 15.33
C ASP A 148 3.89 8.16 16.75
N TYR A 149 2.61 7.82 16.93
CA TYR A 149 1.96 7.73 18.25
C TYR A 149 2.58 6.62 19.08
N HIS A 150 3.01 5.54 18.42
CA HIS A 150 3.80 4.49 19.05
C HIS A 150 5.11 5.05 19.64
N GLY A 151 5.92 5.75 18.84
CA GLY A 151 7.17 6.36 19.32
C GLY A 151 6.94 7.52 20.30
N LEU A 152 5.82 8.25 20.18
CA LEU A 152 5.41 9.24 21.18
C LEU A 152 5.12 8.56 22.54
N MET A 153 4.34 7.47 22.54
CA MET A 153 4.06 6.70 23.77
C MET A 153 5.33 6.06 24.33
N CYS A 154 6.21 5.51 23.49
CA CYS A 154 7.49 4.96 23.93
C CYS A 154 8.39 6.03 24.56
N ARG A 155 8.44 7.24 24.00
CA ARG A 155 9.17 8.37 24.61
C ARG A 155 8.56 8.79 25.94
N ALA A 156 7.24 8.91 26.03
CA ALA A 156 6.55 9.24 27.27
C ALA A 156 6.81 8.16 28.35
N LEU A 157 6.81 6.88 27.98
CA LEU A 157 7.11 5.76 28.89
C LEU A 157 8.53 5.85 29.43
N LEU A 158 9.51 6.10 28.55
CA LEU A 158 10.89 6.29 28.94
C LEU A 158 11.01 7.44 29.94
N GLN A 159 10.43 8.61 29.62
CA GLN A 159 10.48 9.78 30.49
C GLN A 159 9.81 9.55 31.84
N HIS A 160 8.62 8.93 31.87
CA HIS A 160 7.90 8.58 33.08
C HIS A 160 8.75 7.68 34.00
N ARG A 161 9.35 6.63 33.44
CA ARG A 161 10.22 5.72 34.21
C ARG A 161 11.49 6.40 34.70
N THR A 162 12.10 7.26 33.88
CA THR A 162 13.24 8.08 34.27
C THR A 162 12.88 9.03 35.43
N ARG A 163 11.71 9.67 35.42
CA ARG A 163 11.22 10.51 36.54
C ARG A 163 11.07 9.71 37.83
N LEU A 164 10.72 8.43 37.74
CA LEU A 164 10.66 7.50 38.86
C LEU A 164 12.02 6.92 39.28
N GLY A 165 13.12 7.34 38.63
CA GLY A 165 14.47 6.82 38.90
C GLY A 165 14.67 5.36 38.46
N LYS A 166 13.87 4.87 37.51
CA LYS A 166 13.89 3.48 37.05
C LYS A 166 14.44 3.37 35.63
N GLU A 167 15.31 2.39 35.40
CA GLU A 167 15.75 2.05 34.04
C GLU A 167 14.60 1.47 33.19
N THR A 168 14.69 1.65 31.87
CA THR A 168 13.67 1.17 30.94
C THR A 168 14.23 0.08 30.03
N ALA A 169 13.76 -1.16 30.23
CA ALA A 169 14.06 -2.31 29.38
C ALA A 169 12.96 -2.58 28.33
N GLY A 170 13.31 -3.36 27.29
CA GLY A 170 12.44 -3.68 26.15
C GLY A 170 11.07 -4.27 26.48
N HIS A 171 10.99 -5.08 27.55
CA HIS A 171 9.74 -5.70 27.98
C HIS A 171 8.71 -4.68 28.51
N HIS A 172 9.13 -3.48 28.94
CA HIS A 172 8.18 -2.43 29.35
C HIS A 172 7.39 -1.89 28.15
N TYR A 173 8.05 -1.65 27.02
CA TYR A 173 7.36 -1.26 25.79
C TYR A 173 6.41 -2.37 25.31
N SER A 174 6.87 -3.62 25.40
CA SER A 174 6.06 -4.79 25.05
C SER A 174 4.82 -4.93 25.94
N ASN A 175 4.93 -4.58 27.24
CA ASN A 175 3.81 -4.59 28.17
C ASN A 175 2.76 -3.52 27.83
N GLU A 176 3.18 -2.30 27.50
CA GLU A 176 2.25 -1.23 27.08
C GLU A 176 1.55 -1.59 25.76
N LEU A 177 2.31 -2.08 24.77
CA LEU A 177 1.75 -2.52 23.49
C LEU A 177 0.78 -3.69 23.69
N GLY A 178 1.14 -4.66 24.53
CA GLY A 178 0.27 -5.78 24.87
C GLY A 178 -0.99 -5.36 25.62
N MET A 179 -0.95 -4.30 26.44
CA MET A 179 -2.13 -3.73 27.07
C MET A 179 -3.07 -3.15 26.01
N ILE A 180 -2.56 -2.30 25.11
CA ILE A 180 -3.35 -1.65 24.05
C ILE A 180 -3.97 -2.70 23.11
N ASN A 181 -3.18 -3.68 22.66
CA ASN A 181 -3.69 -4.75 21.79
C ASN A 181 -4.82 -5.54 22.45
N ARG A 182 -4.72 -5.85 23.75
CA ARG A 182 -5.79 -6.56 24.47
C ARG A 182 -7.06 -5.74 24.62
N LEU A 183 -6.94 -4.41 24.74
CA LEU A 183 -8.11 -3.54 24.80
C LEU A 183 -8.84 -3.48 23.46
N VAL A 184 -8.10 -3.40 22.34
CA VAL A 184 -8.69 -3.29 21.00
C VAL A 184 -9.21 -4.63 20.48
N LEU A 185 -8.47 -5.72 20.69
CA LEU A 185 -8.78 -7.04 20.13
C LEU A 185 -9.61 -7.92 21.08
N GLY A 186 -9.78 -7.51 22.34
CA GLY A 186 -10.39 -8.35 23.38
C GLY A 186 -9.53 -9.54 23.82
N MET A 187 -8.37 -9.78 23.20
CA MET A 187 -7.48 -10.90 23.50
C MET A 187 -6.01 -10.56 23.27
N ASP A 188 -5.11 -11.49 23.61
CA ASP A 188 -3.68 -11.30 23.39
C ASP A 188 -3.35 -11.26 21.89
N GLY A 189 -2.55 -10.29 21.46
CA GLY A 189 -2.21 -10.11 20.05
C GLY A 189 -1.52 -11.34 19.42
N LYS A 190 -0.73 -12.11 20.17
CA LYS A 190 -0.14 -13.35 19.64
C LYS A 190 -1.18 -14.44 19.44
N ALA A 191 -2.13 -14.54 20.37
CA ALA A 191 -3.25 -15.48 20.25
C ALA A 191 -4.15 -15.10 19.06
N TRP A 192 -4.41 -13.80 18.88
CA TRP A 192 -5.18 -13.27 17.76
C TRP A 192 -4.54 -13.62 16.41
N LEU A 193 -3.21 -13.42 16.26
CA LEU A 193 -2.48 -13.81 15.05
C LEU A 193 -2.57 -15.32 14.79
N ALA A 194 -2.41 -16.14 15.82
CA ALA A 194 -2.50 -17.59 15.70
C ALA A 194 -3.89 -18.05 15.26
N GLN A 195 -4.95 -17.44 15.79
CA GLN A 195 -6.34 -17.74 15.43
C GLN A 195 -6.64 -17.43 13.97
N HIS A 196 -6.02 -16.37 13.42
CA HIS A 196 -6.21 -15.95 12.02
C HIS A 196 -5.20 -16.58 11.06
N GLY A 197 -4.28 -17.44 11.53
CA GLY A 197 -3.22 -18.03 10.71
C GLY A 197 -2.17 -17.03 10.21
N LEU A 198 -2.07 -15.87 10.85
CA LEU A 198 -1.20 -14.76 10.45
C LEU A 198 0.13 -14.80 11.19
N LYS A 199 1.18 -14.22 10.58
CA LYS A 199 2.53 -14.12 11.17
C LYS A 199 3.03 -12.67 11.13
N GLY A 200 3.89 -12.32 12.07
CA GLY A 200 4.55 -11.01 12.14
C GLY A 200 3.91 -10.05 13.15
N GLU A 201 3.92 -8.77 12.83
CA GLU A 201 3.42 -7.69 13.69
C GLU A 201 1.90 -7.57 13.58
N VAL A 202 1.22 -7.54 14.74
CA VAL A 202 -0.25 -7.39 14.83
C VAL A 202 -0.73 -6.19 14.02
N ARG A 203 -0.06 -5.04 14.12
CA ARG A 203 -0.44 -3.77 13.44
C ARG A 203 -0.59 -3.91 11.93
N LYS A 204 0.15 -4.83 11.28
CA LYS A 204 0.08 -5.05 9.82
C LYS A 204 -1.20 -5.75 9.37
N HIS A 205 -1.93 -6.34 10.31
CA HIS A 205 -3.09 -7.18 10.05
C HIS A 205 -4.39 -6.60 10.63
N LEU A 206 -4.32 -5.44 11.28
CA LEU A 206 -5.47 -4.79 11.89
C LEU A 206 -6.34 -4.10 10.84
N SER A 207 -7.65 -4.13 11.06
CA SER A 207 -8.59 -3.36 10.25
C SER A 207 -8.36 -1.85 10.42
N ALA A 208 -8.92 -1.08 9.49
CA ALA A 208 -9.06 0.37 9.57
C ALA A 208 -9.46 0.85 10.97
N TYR A 209 -10.57 0.29 11.44
CA TYR A 209 -11.19 0.67 12.68
C TYR A 209 -10.27 0.33 13.86
N GLN A 210 -9.73 -0.89 13.88
CA GLN A 210 -8.80 -1.34 14.91
C GLN A 210 -7.52 -0.47 14.97
N LEU A 211 -6.95 -0.08 13.83
CA LEU A 211 -5.79 0.82 13.77
C LEU A 211 -6.10 2.20 14.36
N ALA A 212 -7.28 2.76 14.07
CA ALA A 212 -7.72 4.03 14.63
C ALA A 212 -7.89 3.94 16.16
N LEU A 213 -8.44 2.83 16.68
CA LEU A 213 -8.54 2.57 18.12
C LEU A 213 -7.15 2.44 18.76
N VAL A 214 -6.21 1.72 18.15
CA VAL A 214 -4.83 1.62 18.64
C VAL A 214 -4.17 3.00 18.71
N ALA A 215 -4.22 3.78 17.64
CA ALA A 215 -3.61 5.12 17.60
C ALA A 215 -4.20 6.06 18.66
N PHE A 216 -5.51 6.00 18.87
CA PHE A 216 -6.20 6.74 19.93
C PHE A 216 -5.67 6.36 21.32
N LEU A 217 -5.58 5.06 21.62
CA LEU A 217 -5.10 4.58 22.91
C LEU A 217 -3.61 4.88 23.12
N GLU A 218 -2.77 4.77 22.09
CA GLU A 218 -1.34 5.13 22.15
C GLU A 218 -1.17 6.61 22.55
N ARG A 219 -1.91 7.50 21.88
CA ARG A 219 -1.90 8.93 22.19
C ARG A 219 -2.38 9.23 23.61
N SER A 220 -3.49 8.63 24.03
CA SER A 220 -4.04 8.85 25.38
C SER A 220 -3.13 8.28 26.47
N ASN A 221 -2.55 7.10 26.26
CA ASN A 221 -1.63 6.49 27.21
C ASN A 221 -0.38 7.34 27.41
N ALA A 222 0.14 7.95 26.34
CA ALA A 222 1.25 8.88 26.43
C ALA A 222 0.93 10.08 27.33
N THR A 223 -0.25 10.70 27.16
CA THR A 223 -0.70 11.80 28.03
C THR A 223 -0.80 11.36 29.50
N PHE A 224 -1.27 10.14 29.75
CA PHE A 224 -1.33 9.61 31.12
C PHE A 224 0.04 9.30 31.71
N LEU A 225 0.99 8.84 30.90
CA LEU A 225 2.39 8.66 31.30
C LEU A 225 3.03 10.01 31.65
N ASP A 226 2.77 11.06 30.88
CA ASP A 226 3.24 12.42 31.16
C ASP A 226 2.65 12.99 32.46
N ALA A 227 1.43 12.59 32.82
CA ALA A 227 0.79 12.90 34.09
C ALA A 227 1.22 11.98 35.25
N ASP A 228 2.25 11.14 35.05
CA ASP A 228 2.79 10.18 36.01
C ASP A 228 1.77 9.19 36.60
N MET A 229 0.72 8.90 35.84
CA MET A 229 -0.35 8.01 36.26
C MET A 229 0.13 6.55 36.34
N PRO A 230 -0.18 5.78 37.40
CA PRO A 230 0.21 4.37 37.51
C PRO A 230 -0.47 3.46 36.48
N PHE A 231 0.18 2.35 36.14
CA PHE A 231 -0.28 1.41 35.10
C PHE A 231 -1.74 0.93 35.28
N ALA A 232 -2.13 0.52 36.49
CA ALA A 232 -3.48 0.02 36.76
C ALA A 232 -4.56 1.08 36.49
N GLU A 233 -4.29 2.34 36.88
CA GLU A 233 -5.19 3.45 36.65
C GLU A 233 -5.27 3.80 35.16
N ARG A 234 -4.13 3.85 34.46
CA ARG A 234 -4.10 4.07 33.00
C ARG A 234 -4.93 3.03 32.27
N LYS A 235 -4.76 1.75 32.60
CA LYS A 235 -5.53 0.66 32.00
C LYS A 235 -7.04 0.88 32.17
N MET A 236 -7.50 1.20 33.39
CA MET A 236 -8.91 1.46 33.66
C MET A 236 -9.45 2.65 32.85
N ARG A 237 -8.71 3.77 32.81
CA ARG A 237 -9.13 4.96 32.06
C ARG A 237 -9.16 4.71 30.56
N LEU A 238 -8.16 4.02 30.02
CA LEU A 238 -8.10 3.65 28.61
C LEU A 238 -9.27 2.73 28.22
N THR A 239 -9.63 1.77 29.06
CA THR A 239 -10.83 0.93 28.85
C THR A 239 -12.10 1.78 28.80
N ALA A 240 -12.29 2.68 29.77
CA ALA A 240 -13.47 3.53 29.82
C ALA A 240 -13.57 4.49 28.61
N MET A 241 -12.42 5.07 28.21
CA MET A 241 -12.32 5.92 27.02
C MET A 241 -12.62 5.15 25.74
N LEU A 242 -12.14 3.91 25.63
CA LEU A 242 -12.41 3.04 24.49
C LEU A 242 -13.91 2.73 24.38
N ALA A 243 -14.54 2.30 25.48
CA ALA A 243 -15.98 2.01 25.52
C ALA A 243 -16.81 3.23 25.10
N THR A 244 -16.53 4.39 25.69
CA THR A 244 -17.20 5.66 25.35
C THR A 244 -17.05 6.02 23.87
N ARG A 245 -15.87 5.75 23.29
CA ARG A 245 -15.61 6.02 21.87
C ARG A 245 -16.42 5.09 20.97
N ILE A 246 -16.40 3.78 21.26
CA ILE A 246 -17.14 2.77 20.51
C ILE A 246 -18.65 3.09 20.52
N GLU A 247 -19.19 3.45 21.69
CA GLU A 247 -20.59 3.86 21.85
C GLU A 247 -20.94 5.09 20.99
N ARG A 248 -20.05 6.10 20.95
CA ARG A 248 -20.25 7.31 20.13
C ARG A 248 -20.19 7.05 18.63
N GLU A 249 -19.36 6.11 18.21
CA GLU A 249 -19.15 5.76 16.80
C GLU A 249 -20.17 4.72 16.30
N GLY A 250 -21.06 4.20 17.17
CA GLY A 250 -22.13 3.27 16.80
C GLY A 250 -21.67 1.83 16.51
N GLY A 251 -20.51 1.44 17.04
CA GLY A 251 -19.79 0.23 16.66
C GLY A 251 -20.25 -1.05 17.37
N GLU A 252 -21.29 -1.72 16.84
CA GLU A 252 -21.60 -3.12 17.16
C GLU A 252 -21.32 -4.11 16.01
N ASN A 253 -21.03 -3.64 14.78
CA ASN A 253 -21.01 -4.53 13.60
C ASN A 253 -19.63 -4.97 13.06
N ASP A 254 -18.50 -4.51 13.62
CA ASP A 254 -17.16 -4.80 13.05
C ASP A 254 -16.15 -5.41 14.06
N ILE A 255 -16.61 -5.93 15.21
CA ILE A 255 -15.74 -6.54 16.24
C ILE A 255 -15.75 -8.09 16.16
N ALA A 256 -16.14 -8.68 15.03
CA ALA A 256 -16.10 -10.13 14.82
C ALA A 256 -15.04 -10.52 13.79
#